data_AF-A0A1A6HX28-F1
#
_entry.id   AF-A0A1A6HX28-F1
#
_cell.length_a   1.000
_cell.length_b   1.000
_cell.length_c   1.000
_cell.angle_alpha   90.00
_cell.angle_beta   90.00
_cell.angle_gamma   90.00
#
_symmetry.space_group_name_H-M   'P 1'
#
loop_
_entity.id
_entity.type
_entity.pdbx_description
1 polymer ?
#
loop_
_entity_poly.entity_id
_entity_poly.type
_entity_poly.pdbx_seq_one_letter_code
_entity_poly.pdbx_strand_id
1 'polypeptide(L)'
;GTNASALEKDIGPEQFPINEHYFGLVNFGNTCYCNSVLQALYFCRPFRENVLAYKAQQKKKENLLTCLADLFHSIATQKKKVGVIPPKKFISRLRKENDLFDNYMQQDAHEFLNYLLNTIADILQEEKKQEKQNGKLKNGNMNEPAESNKPELTWVHEIFQGTLTNETRCLNCETVS
;
A
#
# COMPACT_ATOMS: atom_id res chain seq x y z
N GLY A 1 30.35 8.12 -22.34
CA GLY A 1 30.74 8.64 -21.02
C GLY A 1 29.57 8.47 -20.07
N THR A 2 29.68 7.56 -19.11
CA THR A 2 28.63 7.25 -18.13
C THR A 2 28.53 8.38 -17.13
N ASN A 3 27.65 9.34 -17.38
CA ASN A 3 27.33 10.38 -16.40
C ASN A 3 26.44 9.76 -15.31
N ALA A 4 27.07 9.04 -14.38
CA ALA A 4 26.44 8.59 -13.13
C ALA A 4 25.89 9.82 -12.37
N SER A 5 24.71 9.69 -11.77
CA SER A 5 24.12 10.74 -10.93
C SER A 5 24.98 11.01 -9.69
N ALA A 6 24.75 12.15 -9.01
CA ALA A 6 25.45 12.48 -7.76
C ALA A 6 25.26 11.36 -6.70
N LEU A 7 24.04 10.86 -6.53
CA LEU A 7 23.75 9.78 -5.59
C LEU A 7 24.50 8.47 -5.95
N GLU A 8 24.62 8.12 -7.23
CA GLU A 8 25.41 6.97 -7.65
C GLU A 8 26.91 7.13 -7.34
N LYS A 9 27.42 8.37 -7.41
CA LYS A 9 28.80 8.68 -7.05
C LYS A 9 29.03 8.63 -5.54
N ASP A 10 28.08 9.14 -4.77
CA ASP A 10 28.16 9.21 -3.30
C ASP A 10 28.06 7.82 -2.65
N ILE A 11 27.19 6.95 -3.16
CA ILE A 11 27.08 5.55 -2.71
C ILE A 11 28.29 4.74 -3.19
N GLY A 12 28.76 5.01 -4.41
CA GLY A 12 29.85 4.28 -5.02
C GLY A 12 29.43 2.93 -5.66
N PRO A 13 30.22 2.43 -6.62
CA PRO A 13 29.84 1.27 -7.43
C PRO A 13 29.78 -0.05 -6.66
N GLU A 14 30.57 -0.19 -5.59
CA GLU A 14 30.64 -1.43 -4.80
C GLU A 14 29.46 -1.59 -3.82
N GLN A 15 28.92 -0.48 -3.32
CA GLN A 15 27.85 -0.49 -2.32
C GLN A 15 26.46 -0.33 -2.94
N PHE A 16 26.38 0.12 -4.21
CA PHE A 16 25.10 0.30 -4.88
C PHE A 16 24.42 -1.06 -5.11
N PRO A 17 23.25 -1.33 -4.48
CA PRO A 17 22.64 -2.65 -4.56
C PRO A 17 22.25 -3.02 -6.00
N ILE A 18 22.51 -4.28 -6.36
CA ILE A 18 22.18 -4.82 -7.68
C ILE A 18 20.64 -4.91 -7.78
N ASN A 19 20.07 -4.35 -8.86
CA ASN A 19 18.62 -4.28 -9.12
C ASN A 19 17.79 -3.34 -8.22
N GLU A 20 18.43 -2.42 -7.49
CA GLU A 20 17.70 -1.41 -6.73
C GLU A 20 17.62 -0.08 -7.51
N HIS A 21 16.48 0.60 -7.40
CA HIS A 21 16.18 1.83 -8.13
C HIS A 21 15.77 2.92 -7.13
N TYR A 22 16.53 4.01 -7.06
CA TYR A 22 16.27 5.14 -6.16
C TYR A 22 15.61 6.30 -6.90
N PHE A 23 14.29 6.40 -6.79
CA PHE A 23 13.52 7.43 -7.49
C PHE A 23 12.77 8.33 -6.53
N GLY A 24 13.04 9.63 -6.62
CA GLY A 24 12.23 10.65 -5.94
C GLY A 24 10.84 10.75 -6.55
N LEU A 25 9.88 11.31 -5.79
CA LEU A 25 8.53 11.56 -6.26
C LEU A 25 8.28 13.07 -6.41
N VAL A 26 7.74 13.48 -7.56
CA VAL A 26 7.38 14.89 -7.80
C VAL A 26 6.28 15.33 -6.84
N ASN A 27 6.39 16.54 -6.29
CA ASN A 27 5.35 17.16 -5.47
C ASN A 27 4.32 17.85 -6.38
N PHE A 28 3.02 17.60 -6.16
CA PHE A 28 1.91 18.17 -6.92
C PHE A 28 1.07 19.17 -6.11
N GLY A 29 1.77 20.04 -5.38
CA GLY A 29 1.19 21.03 -4.47
C GLY A 29 0.82 20.38 -3.14
N ASN A 30 1.67 20.60 -2.13
CA ASN A 30 1.52 20.06 -0.77
C ASN A 30 1.31 18.54 -0.68
N THR A 31 1.79 17.74 -1.64
CA THR A 31 1.67 16.26 -1.61
C THR A 31 2.88 15.56 -0.97
N CYS A 32 3.72 16.29 -0.22
CA CYS A 32 4.91 15.70 0.41
C CYS A 32 4.57 14.68 1.50
N TYR A 33 3.44 14.83 2.20
CA TYR A 33 2.91 13.85 3.15
C TYR A 33 2.66 12.49 2.48
N CYS A 34 2.17 12.52 1.24
CA CYS A 34 1.90 11.32 0.45
C CYS A 34 3.22 10.72 -0.06
N ASN A 35 4.10 11.55 -0.60
CA ASN A 35 5.39 11.10 -1.13
C ASN A 35 6.26 10.43 -0.04
N SER A 36 6.32 10.99 1.18
CA SER A 36 7.12 10.41 2.27
C SER A 36 6.61 9.04 2.70
N VAL A 37 5.29 8.87 2.83
CA VAL A 37 4.65 7.59 3.16
C VAL A 37 4.84 6.56 2.05
N LEU A 38 4.68 6.95 0.78
CA LEU A 38 4.91 6.06 -0.35
C LEU A 38 6.36 5.55 -0.40
N GLN A 39 7.33 6.40 -0.09
CA GLN A 39 8.74 5.99 0.00
C GLN A 39 8.96 5.02 1.17
N ALA A 40 8.43 5.33 2.35
CA ALA A 40 8.53 4.43 3.51
C ALA A 40 7.96 3.04 3.20
N LEU A 41 6.77 2.99 2.61
CA LEU A 41 6.12 1.74 2.21
C LEU A 41 6.88 1.01 1.09
N TYR A 42 7.48 1.73 0.14
CA TYR A 42 8.30 1.10 -0.92
C TYR A 42 9.52 0.37 -0.35
N PHE A 43 10.13 0.90 0.72
CA PHE A 43 11.28 0.25 1.37
C PHE A 43 10.87 -0.78 2.43
N CYS A 44 9.59 -0.90 2.78
CA CYS A 44 9.05 -2.06 3.47
C CYS A 44 9.00 -3.26 2.51
N ARG A 45 10.09 -4.03 2.42
CA ARG A 45 10.25 -5.14 1.43
C ARG A 45 9.04 -6.08 1.35
N PRO A 46 8.47 -6.60 2.46
CA PRO A 46 7.30 -7.49 2.38
C PRO A 46 6.09 -6.82 1.71
N PHE A 47 5.88 -5.53 1.97
CA PHE A 47 4.79 -4.77 1.36
C PHE A 47 5.06 -4.53 -0.13
N ARG A 48 6.28 -4.10 -0.49
CA ARG A 48 6.68 -3.90 -1.88
C ARG A 48 6.50 -5.17 -2.72
N GLU A 49 6.94 -6.31 -2.20
CA GLU A 49 6.85 -7.60 -2.89
C GLU A 49 5.39 -8.00 -3.14
N ASN A 50 4.51 -7.87 -2.14
CA ASN A 50 3.08 -8.13 -2.29
C ASN A 50 2.40 -7.19 -3.29
N VAL A 51 2.75 -5.90 -3.27
CA VAL A 51 2.22 -4.91 -4.24
C VAL A 51 2.69 -5.20 -5.67
N LEU A 52 3.94 -5.61 -5.86
CA LEU A 52 4.47 -6.01 -7.17
C LEU A 52 3.85 -7.34 -7.65
N ALA A 53 3.63 -8.30 -6.75
CA ALA A 53 2.92 -9.53 -7.06
C ALA A 53 1.45 -9.26 -7.45
N TYR A 54 0.79 -8.32 -6.78
CA TYR A 54 -0.55 -7.88 -7.14
C TYR A 54 -0.60 -7.29 -8.56
N LYS A 55 0.43 -6.54 -8.99
CA LYS A 55 0.54 -6.03 -10.37
C LYS A 55 0.61 -7.14 -11.42
N ALA A 56 1.25 -8.27 -11.10
CA ALA A 56 1.43 -9.39 -12.02
C ALA A 56 0.14 -10.17 -12.30
N GLN A 57 -0.89 -10.00 -11.47
CA GLN A 57 -2.20 -10.64 -11.65
C GLN A 57 -2.98 -9.98 -12.80
N GLN A 58 -3.70 -10.79 -13.60
CA GLN A 58 -4.38 -10.28 -14.80
C GLN A 58 -5.74 -9.61 -14.49
N LYS A 59 -6.02 -8.50 -15.21
CA LYS A 59 -7.31 -7.79 -15.34
C LYS A 59 -8.05 -7.49 -14.03
N LYS A 60 -7.49 -6.61 -13.21
CA LYS A 60 -8.20 -5.97 -12.10
C LYS A 60 -8.81 -4.63 -12.49
N LYS A 61 -9.99 -4.31 -11.95
CA LYS A 61 -10.64 -3.01 -12.12
C LYS A 61 -9.76 -1.94 -11.47
N GLU A 62 -9.67 -0.77 -12.10
CA GLU A 62 -8.87 0.34 -11.57
C GLU A 62 -9.40 0.81 -10.20
N ASN A 63 -8.49 0.81 -9.21
CA ASN A 63 -8.64 1.28 -7.83
C ASN A 63 -7.30 1.83 -7.29
N LEU A 64 -7.31 2.41 -6.09
CA LEU A 64 -6.09 2.97 -5.48
C LEU A 64 -4.94 1.96 -5.38
N LEU A 65 -5.22 0.70 -5.06
CA LEU A 65 -4.21 -0.37 -5.00
C LEU A 65 -3.60 -0.66 -6.39
N THR A 66 -4.40 -0.71 -7.46
CA THR A 66 -3.85 -0.84 -8.82
C THR A 66 -2.97 0.34 -9.22
N CYS A 67 -3.35 1.57 -8.84
CA CYS A 67 -2.51 2.75 -9.09
C CYS A 67 -1.22 2.73 -8.28
N LEU A 68 -1.25 2.24 -7.04
CA LEU A 68 -0.06 2.03 -6.21
C LEU A 68 0.85 0.97 -6.83
N ALA A 69 0.27 -0.14 -7.28
CA ALA A 69 0.99 -1.23 -7.93
C ALA A 69 1.66 -0.78 -9.23
N ASP A 70 0.97 0.03 -10.04
CA ASP A 70 1.55 0.68 -11.23
C ASP A 70 2.71 1.61 -10.86
N LEU A 71 2.60 2.38 -9.78
CA LEU A 71 3.66 3.27 -9.30
C LEU A 71 4.89 2.49 -8.84
N PHE A 72 4.71 1.46 -8.01
CA PHE A 72 5.81 0.63 -7.50
C PHE A 72 6.49 -0.14 -8.62
N HIS A 73 5.71 -0.68 -9.56
CA HIS A 73 6.23 -1.32 -10.76
C HIS A 73 7.01 -0.33 -11.63
N SER A 74 6.51 0.90 -11.79
CA SER A 74 7.20 1.96 -12.53
C SER A 74 8.55 2.32 -11.92
N ILE A 75 8.70 2.32 -10.59
CA ILE A 75 9.98 2.52 -9.91
C ILE A 75 10.91 1.31 -10.13
N ALA A 76 10.40 0.09 -9.88
CA ALA A 76 11.19 -1.14 -9.90
C ALA A 76 11.69 -1.55 -11.29
N THR A 77 11.12 -1.01 -12.37
CA THR A 77 11.46 -1.38 -13.77
C THR A 77 12.21 -0.28 -14.52
N GLN A 78 12.67 0.76 -13.80
CA GLN A 78 13.40 1.85 -14.44
C GLN A 78 14.70 1.37 -15.07
N LYS A 79 15.04 1.92 -16.23
CA LYS A 79 16.35 1.64 -16.87
C LYS A 79 17.50 2.31 -16.11
N LYS A 80 17.24 3.46 -15.48
CA LYS A 80 18.23 4.20 -14.70
C LYS A 80 18.18 3.73 -13.25
N LYS A 81 19.33 3.77 -12.59
CA LYS A 81 19.45 3.49 -11.15
C LYS A 81 18.86 4.60 -10.28
N VAL A 82 18.96 5.85 -10.73
CA VAL A 82 18.51 7.03 -9.98
C VAL A 82 17.70 7.96 -10.87
N GLY A 83 16.64 8.56 -10.32
CA GLY A 83 15.86 9.58 -11.03
C GLY A 83 14.68 10.12 -10.23
N VAL A 84 13.67 10.61 -10.96
CA VAL A 84 12.44 11.17 -10.38
C VAL A 84 11.24 10.69 -11.19
N ILE A 85 10.16 10.27 -10.51
CA ILE A 85 8.90 9.82 -11.11
C ILE A 85 7.74 10.73 -10.67
N PRO A 86 6.86 11.15 -11.59
CA PRO A 86 5.64 11.86 -11.25
C PRO A 86 4.49 10.89 -10.87
N PRO A 87 4.04 10.82 -9.60
CA PRO A 87 2.92 9.94 -9.19
C PRO A 87 1.52 10.45 -9.60
N LYS A 88 1.36 11.03 -10.81
CA LYS A 88 0.12 11.72 -11.24
C LYS A 88 -1.12 10.84 -11.15
N LYS A 89 -1.04 9.59 -11.64
CA LYS A 89 -2.17 8.65 -11.63
C LYS A 89 -2.61 8.31 -10.20
N PHE A 90 -1.64 8.03 -9.32
CA PHE A 90 -1.92 7.74 -7.92
C PHE A 90 -2.56 8.94 -7.20
N ILE A 91 -1.98 10.13 -7.35
CA ILE A 91 -2.54 11.35 -6.74
C ILE A 91 -3.94 11.67 -7.26
N SER A 92 -4.16 11.56 -8.58
CA SER A 92 -5.49 11.76 -9.16
C SER A 92 -6.50 10.75 -8.64
N ARG A 93 -6.08 9.51 -8.39
CA ARG A 93 -6.97 8.47 -7.84
C ARG A 93 -7.27 8.70 -6.36
N LEU A 94 -6.25 9.04 -5.58
CA LEU A 94 -6.38 9.38 -4.15
C LEU A 94 -7.40 10.51 -3.94
N ARG A 95 -7.26 11.61 -4.69
CA ARG A 95 -8.18 12.75 -4.64
C ARG A 95 -9.60 12.36 -5.01
N LYS A 96 -9.76 11.52 -6.03
CA LYS A 96 -11.08 11.04 -6.46
C LYS A 96 -11.76 10.10 -5.45
N GLU A 97 -11.00 9.33 -4.67
CA GLU A 97 -11.55 8.34 -3.75
C GLU A 97 -11.80 8.90 -2.34
N ASN A 98 -11.22 10.03 -1.97
CA ASN A 98 -11.42 10.62 -0.65
C ASN A 98 -11.28 12.15 -0.69
N ASP A 99 -12.42 12.83 -0.46
CA ASP A 99 -12.56 14.29 -0.47
C ASP A 99 -11.63 14.98 0.54
N LEU A 100 -11.25 14.31 1.64
CA LEU A 100 -10.28 14.82 2.61
C LEU A 100 -8.95 15.20 1.93
N PHE A 101 -8.53 14.40 0.94
CA PHE A 101 -7.30 14.61 0.19
C PHE A 101 -7.52 15.40 -1.12
N ASP A 102 -8.77 15.69 -1.51
CA ASP A 102 -9.12 16.45 -2.74
C ASP A 102 -8.99 17.96 -2.58
N ASN A 103 -7.79 18.38 -2.18
CA ASN A 103 -7.43 19.79 -2.10
C ASN A 103 -5.90 19.94 -2.26
N TYR A 104 -5.44 21.18 -2.17
CA TYR A 104 -4.02 21.54 -2.26
C TYR A 104 -3.43 21.89 -0.88
N MET A 105 -4.07 21.48 0.22
CA MET A 105 -3.56 21.73 1.57
C MET A 105 -2.54 20.67 1.97
N GLN A 106 -1.68 21.02 2.92
CA GLN A 106 -0.88 20.03 3.65
C GLN A 106 -1.83 19.12 4.44
N GLN A 107 -1.50 17.84 4.51
CA GLN A 107 -2.29 16.81 5.20
C GLN A 107 -1.39 16.05 6.17
N ASP A 108 -2.01 15.38 7.14
CA ASP A 108 -1.29 14.52 8.07
C ASP A 108 -0.84 13.22 7.36
N ALA A 109 0.46 12.95 7.39
CA ALA A 109 1.04 11.74 6.80
C ALA A 109 0.54 10.46 7.48
N HIS A 110 0.28 10.51 8.79
CA HIS A 110 -0.26 9.38 9.53
C HIS A 110 -1.73 9.10 9.14
N GLU A 111 -2.52 10.15 8.91
CA GLU A 111 -3.89 10.00 8.41
C GLU A 111 -3.90 9.38 7.01
N PHE A 112 -3.02 9.85 6.12
CA PHE A 112 -2.85 9.24 4.80
C PHE A 112 -2.41 7.77 4.88
N LEU A 113 -1.44 7.44 5.74
CA LEU A 113 -0.98 6.07 5.91
C LEU A 113 -2.11 5.13 6.36
N ASN A 114 -2.86 5.53 7.39
CA ASN A 114 -3.99 4.73 7.89
C ASN A 114 -5.07 4.57 6.82
N TYR A 115 -5.42 5.65 6.11
CA TYR A 115 -6.38 5.57 5.02
C TYR A 115 -5.91 4.60 3.93
N LEU A 116 -4.65 4.70 3.50
CA LEU A 116 -4.10 3.86 2.44
C LEU A 116 -4.09 2.38 2.82
N LEU A 117 -3.61 2.03 4.02
CA LEU A 117 -3.54 0.63 4.46
C LEU A 117 -4.94 0.01 4.60
N ASN A 118 -5.89 0.72 5.22
CA ASN A 118 -7.26 0.24 5.36
C ASN A 118 -7.95 0.10 3.99
N THR A 119 -7.78 1.08 3.09
CA THR A 119 -8.34 1.01 1.73
C THR A 119 -7.80 -0.19 0.95
N ILE A 120 -6.50 -0.48 1.04
CA ILE A 120 -5.89 -1.66 0.42
C ILE A 120 -6.45 -2.94 1.06
N ALA A 121 -6.58 -2.99 2.38
CA ALA A 121 -7.15 -4.14 3.08
C ALA A 121 -8.58 -4.43 2.65
N ASP A 122 -9.43 -3.39 2.54
CA ASP A 122 -10.82 -3.50 2.11
C ASP A 122 -10.93 -4.00 0.66
N ILE A 123 -10.12 -3.47 -0.26
CA ILE A 123 -10.04 -3.94 -1.65
C ILE A 123 -9.75 -5.44 -1.69
N LEU A 124 -8.78 -5.91 -0.92
CA LEU A 124 -8.37 -7.32 -0.90
C LEU A 124 -9.45 -8.22 -0.27
N GLN A 125 -10.12 -7.76 0.78
CA GLN A 125 -11.23 -8.50 1.39
C GLN A 125 -12.40 -8.63 0.41
N GLU A 126 -12.72 -7.56 -0.30
CA GLU A 126 -13.78 -7.55 -1.30
C GLU A 126 -13.47 -8.50 -2.48
N GLU A 127 -12.23 -8.52 -2.96
CA GLU A 127 -11.79 -9.48 -3.98
C GLU A 127 -11.95 -10.95 -3.51
N LYS A 128 -11.52 -11.27 -2.28
CA LYS A 128 -11.71 -12.62 -1.70
C LYS A 128 -13.19 -13.01 -1.60
N LYS A 129 -14.05 -12.07 -1.21
CA LYS A 129 -15.52 -12.31 -1.14
C LYS A 129 -16.08 -12.62 -2.52
N GLN A 130 -15.66 -11.90 -3.56
CA GLN A 130 -16.10 -12.11 -4.94
C GLN A 130 -15.60 -13.45 -5.50
N GLU A 131 -14.36 -13.85 -5.20
CA GLU A 131 -13.82 -15.16 -5.59
C GLU A 131 -14.61 -16.32 -4.98
N LYS A 132 -14.97 -16.22 -3.69
CA LYS A 132 -15.80 -17.23 -3.00
C LYS A 132 -17.21 -17.32 -3.59
N GLN A 133 -17.82 -16.20 -3.91
CA GLN A 133 -19.15 -16.16 -4.53
C GLN A 133 -19.12 -16.77 -5.94
N ASN A 134 -18.13 -16.42 -6.74
CA ASN A 134 -17.96 -16.97 -8.09
C ASN A 134 -17.59 -18.46 -8.09
N GLY A 135 -16.87 -18.94 -7.07
CA GLY A 135 -16.56 -20.36 -6.88
C GLY A 135 -17.76 -21.21 -6.48
N LYS A 136 -18.65 -20.69 -5.63
CA LYS A 136 -19.89 -21.39 -5.20
C LYS A 136 -20.89 -21.62 -6.34
N LEU A 137 -20.91 -20.76 -7.36
CA LEU A 137 -21.76 -20.92 -8.55
C LEU A 137 -21.33 -22.11 -9.44
N LYS A 138 -20.12 -22.65 -9.28
CA LYS A 138 -19.62 -23.77 -10.11
C LYS A 138 -19.81 -25.16 -9.50
N ASN A 139 -19.96 -25.28 -8.18
CA ASN A 139 -20.20 -26.55 -7.50
C ASN A 139 -21.49 -26.47 -6.68
N GLY A 140 -22.58 -26.95 -7.27
CA GLY A 140 -23.89 -27.04 -6.63
C GLY A 140 -23.96 -28.13 -5.56
N ASN A 141 -23.27 -27.94 -4.44
CA ASN A 141 -23.51 -28.71 -3.22
C ASN A 141 -23.66 -27.75 -2.04
N MET A 142 -24.90 -27.55 -1.61
CA MET A 142 -25.23 -26.93 -0.34
C MET A 142 -24.97 -27.95 0.78
N ASN A 143 -24.01 -27.66 1.65
CA ASN A 143 -23.99 -28.00 3.08
C ASN A 143 -22.58 -27.75 3.64
N GLU A 144 -22.27 -26.50 3.98
CA GLU A 144 -21.25 -26.21 4.99
C GLU A 144 -21.82 -25.18 5.98
N PRO A 145 -21.72 -25.43 7.30
CA PRO A 145 -22.19 -24.50 8.30
C PRO A 145 -21.34 -23.22 8.24
N ALA A 146 -21.98 -22.09 8.51
CA ALA A 146 -21.34 -20.78 8.58
C ALA A 146 -20.36 -20.71 9.78
N GLU A 147 -19.16 -21.27 9.62
CA GLU A 147 -18.13 -21.21 10.64
C GLU A 147 -17.45 -19.83 10.64
N SER A 148 -17.80 -19.03 11.65
CA SER A 148 -17.14 -17.80 12.13
C SER A 148 -17.10 -16.60 11.17
N ASN A 149 -17.88 -15.57 11.51
CA ASN A 149 -17.88 -14.21 10.92
C ASN A 149 -16.56 -13.43 11.14
N LYS A 150 -15.40 -14.08 11.25
CA LYS A 150 -14.13 -13.36 11.32
C LYS A 150 -13.71 -12.98 9.90
N PRO A 151 -13.52 -11.68 9.59
CA PRO A 151 -12.97 -11.29 8.30
C PRO A 151 -11.61 -11.98 8.13
N GLU A 152 -11.44 -12.67 7.01
CA GLU A 152 -10.16 -13.30 6.69
C GLU A 152 -9.08 -12.23 6.57
N LEU A 153 -7.94 -12.52 7.21
CA LEU A 153 -6.77 -11.65 7.15
C LEU A 153 -6.29 -11.53 5.69
N THR A 154 -5.81 -10.35 5.35
CA THR A 154 -5.18 -10.05 4.05
C THR A 154 -3.68 -9.91 4.27
N TRP A 155 -2.88 -9.92 3.21
CA TRP A 155 -1.44 -9.70 3.34
C TRP A 155 -1.09 -8.32 3.94
N VAL A 156 -2.00 -7.34 3.90
CA VAL A 156 -1.83 -6.07 4.64
C VAL A 156 -1.84 -6.32 6.14
N HIS A 157 -2.79 -7.14 6.61
CA HIS A 157 -2.90 -7.49 8.01
C HIS A 157 -1.72 -8.37 8.46
N GLU A 158 -1.27 -9.29 7.61
CA GLU A 158 -0.09 -10.13 7.90
C GLU A 158 1.19 -9.29 8.11
N ILE A 159 1.31 -8.15 7.43
CA ILE A 159 2.50 -7.28 7.52
C ILE A 159 2.39 -6.27 8.66
N PHE A 160 1.22 -5.63 8.83
CA PHE A 160 1.09 -4.45 9.69
C PHE A 160 0.17 -4.62 10.90
N GLN A 161 -0.67 -5.67 10.97
CA GLN A 161 -1.62 -5.81 12.06
C GLN A 161 -0.93 -6.33 13.32
N GLY A 162 -1.08 -5.59 14.42
CA GLY A 162 -0.80 -6.04 15.77
C GLY A 162 -2.08 -6.15 16.60
N THR A 163 -1.95 -6.52 17.87
CA THR A 163 -3.06 -6.50 18.84
C THR A 163 -2.59 -5.84 20.11
N LEU A 164 -3.35 -4.86 20.59
CA LEU A 164 -3.13 -4.18 21.86
C LEU A 164 -4.23 -4.59 22.82
N THR A 165 -3.86 -4.89 24.07
CA THR A 165 -4.80 -5.09 25.17
C THR A 165 -4.78 -3.83 26.03
N ASN A 166 -5.91 -3.13 26.09
CA ASN A 166 -6.07 -1.96 26.96
C ASN A 166 -6.86 -2.37 28.20
N GLU A 167 -6.28 -2.16 29.38
CA GLU A 167 -6.94 -2.42 30.66
C GLU A 167 -7.20 -1.09 31.35
N THR A 168 -8.46 -0.85 31.72
CA THR A 168 -8.89 0.34 32.45
C THR A 168 -9.35 -0.07 33.83
N ARG A 169 -8.62 0.36 34.86
CA ARG A 169 -9.01 0.15 36.26
C ARG A 169 -9.76 1.37 36.78
N CYS A 170 -11.01 1.18 37.22
CA CYS A 170 -11.75 2.21 37.94
C CYS A 170 -11.09 2.49 39.29
N LEU A 171 -10.75 3.76 39.57
CA LEU A 171 -10.13 4.16 40.84
C LEU A 171 -11.09 4.19 42.04
N ASN A 172 -12.40 4.01 41.82
CA ASN A 172 -13.41 4.05 42.89
C ASN A 172 -13.94 2.66 43.28
N CYS A 173 -14.27 1.81 42.30
CA CYS A 173 -14.79 0.46 42.55
C CYS A 173 -13.79 -0.66 42.22
N GLU A 174 -12.57 -0.31 41.80
CA GLU A 174 -11.46 -1.22 41.46
C GLU A 174 -11.73 -2.20 40.30
N THR A 175 -12.91 -2.15 39.67
CA THR A 175 -13.24 -2.92 38.46
C THR A 175 -12.25 -2.64 37.35
N VAL A 176 -11.75 -3.71 36.70
CA VAL A 176 -10.89 -3.65 35.52
C VAL A 176 -11.70 -4.07 34.29
N SER A 177 -11.65 -3.26 33.23
CA SER A 177 -12.28 -3.53 31.93
C SER A 177 -11.30 -3.38 30.78
#